data_AF-A0A2E8GF06-F1
#
_entry.id   AF-A0A2E8GF06-F1
#
_cell.length_a   1.000
_cell.length_b   1.000
_cell.length_c   1.000
_cell.angle_alpha   90.00
_cell.angle_beta   90.00
_cell.angle_gamma   90.00
#
_symmetry.space_group_name_H-M   'P 1'
#
loop_
_entity.id
_entity.type
_entity.pdbx_description
1 polymer ?
#
loop_
_entity_poly.entity_id
_entity_poly.type
_entity_poly.pdbx_seq_one_letter_code
_entity_poly.pdbx_strand_id
1 'polypeptide(L)'
;MTHIGVMAVTSVLSLFAWGALFINVLTLMLVALVVIPHPRKTKATTPVCLIAGPLSVLVTVAATLGSLYLSEIGDLSPCRWCWIQRVFMYPLAVVLVIAWLTVDRHVRRYAIPLSSMGLAASIWHYLLQQVPSFSHAESCSLTTPCSVTYIEKFGFISIPWMAGSVFLLVLVLLVGFRSSEGRIG
;
A
#
# COMPACT_ATOMS: atom_id res chain seq x y z
N MET A 1 -17.26 -5.36 23.57
CA MET A 1 -16.41 -6.18 22.68
C MET A 1 -15.90 -7.38 23.46
N THR A 2 -16.12 -8.61 22.98
CA THR A 2 -15.66 -9.83 23.66
C THR A 2 -14.14 -9.94 23.58
N HIS A 3 -13.50 -10.50 24.61
CA HIS A 3 -12.05 -10.76 24.65
C HIS A 3 -11.53 -11.50 23.39
N ILE A 4 -12.37 -12.31 22.76
CA ILE A 4 -12.09 -13.06 21.53
C ILE A 4 -11.91 -12.12 20.33
N GLY A 5 -12.74 -11.08 20.21
CA GLY A 5 -12.64 -10.08 19.13
C GLY A 5 -11.35 -9.28 19.20
N VAL A 6 -10.91 -8.90 20.41
CA VAL A 6 -9.66 -8.15 20.62
C VAL A 6 -8.42 -8.99 20.26
N MET A 7 -8.40 -10.28 20.61
CA MET A 7 -7.30 -11.18 20.23
C MET A 7 -7.24 -11.46 18.73
N ALA A 8 -8.38 -11.52 18.05
CA ALA A 8 -8.44 -11.69 16.60
C ALA A 8 -7.88 -10.47 15.85
N VAL A 9 -8.32 -9.25 16.21
CA VAL A 9 -7.90 -8.00 15.56
C VAL A 9 -6.40 -7.76 15.76
N THR A 10 -5.88 -7.96 16.97
CA THR A 10 -4.43 -7.82 17.25
C THR A 10 -3.57 -8.83 16.49
N SER A 11 -4.05 -10.06 16.31
CA SER A 11 -3.37 -11.09 15.50
C SER A 11 -3.33 -10.72 14.02
N VAL A 12 -4.44 -10.21 13.48
CA VAL A 12 -4.53 -9.75 12.08
C VAL A 12 -3.61 -8.55 11.84
N LEU A 13 -3.61 -7.58 12.76
CA LEU A 13 -2.68 -6.45 12.69
C LEU A 13 -1.22 -6.89 12.80
N SER A 14 -0.97 -7.93 13.59
CA SER A 14 0.37 -8.50 13.70
C SER A 14 0.86 -9.06 12.37
N LEU A 15 -0.01 -9.80 11.67
CA LEU A 15 0.22 -10.32 10.32
C LEU A 15 0.47 -9.19 9.32
N PHE A 16 -0.36 -8.13 9.35
CA PHE A 16 -0.21 -6.98 8.45
C PHE A 16 1.13 -6.26 8.66
N ALA A 17 1.58 -6.11 9.91
CA ALA A 17 2.87 -5.48 10.19
C ALA A 17 4.06 -6.30 9.66
N TRP A 18 4.05 -7.62 9.84
CA TRP A 18 5.07 -8.50 9.26
C TRP A 18 5.02 -8.51 7.72
N GLY A 19 3.81 -8.53 7.16
CA GLY A 19 3.60 -8.42 5.71
C GLY A 19 4.14 -7.09 5.16
N ALA A 20 3.92 -5.98 5.87
CA ALA A 20 4.46 -4.68 5.49
C ALA A 20 5.98 -4.65 5.53
N LEU A 21 6.63 -5.25 6.54
CA LEU A 21 8.10 -5.37 6.57
C LEU A 21 8.61 -6.17 5.36
N PHE A 22 7.98 -7.31 5.08
CA PHE A 22 8.34 -8.12 3.92
C PHE A 22 8.18 -7.34 2.61
N ILE A 23 7.07 -6.61 2.43
CA ILE A 23 6.83 -5.74 1.28
C ILE A 23 7.91 -4.66 1.16
N ASN A 24 8.30 -4.01 2.27
CA ASN A 24 9.33 -2.98 2.24
C ASN A 24 10.69 -3.55 1.84
N VAL A 25 11.09 -4.69 2.41
CA VAL A 25 12.35 -5.37 2.05
C VAL A 25 12.34 -5.77 0.57
N LEU A 26 11.24 -6.36 0.10
CA LEU A 26 11.05 -6.69 -1.31
C LEU A 26 11.16 -5.44 -2.20
N THR A 27 10.49 -4.35 -1.81
CA THR A 27 10.50 -3.09 -2.56
C THR A 27 11.91 -2.53 -2.67
N LEU A 28 12.68 -2.50 -1.57
CA LEU A 28 14.07 -2.04 -1.57
C LEU A 28 14.96 -2.93 -2.45
N MET A 29 14.78 -4.25 -2.41
CA MET A 29 15.49 -5.17 -3.29
C MET A 29 15.17 -4.90 -4.77
N LEU A 30 13.90 -4.68 -5.11
CA LEU A 30 13.47 -4.34 -6.47
C LEU A 30 14.02 -2.99 -6.93
N VAL A 31 14.01 -1.98 -6.07
CA VAL A 31 14.61 -0.66 -6.36
C VAL A 31 16.12 -0.80 -6.58
N ALA A 32 16.82 -1.57 -5.75
CA ALA A 32 18.25 -1.83 -5.93
C ALA A 32 18.55 -2.50 -7.28
N LEU A 33 17.72 -3.47 -7.71
CA LEU A 33 17.83 -4.09 -9.04
C LEU A 33 17.61 -3.09 -10.19
N VAL A 34 16.73 -2.10 -10.01
CA VAL A 34 16.45 -1.07 -11.01
C VAL A 34 17.51 0.03 -11.04
N VAL A 35 18.06 0.43 -9.89
CA VAL A 35 18.99 1.55 -9.76
C VAL A 35 20.45 1.12 -10.00
N ILE A 36 20.86 -0.04 -9.50
CA ILE A 36 22.25 -0.48 -9.59
C ILE A 36 22.55 -0.91 -11.04
N PRO A 37 23.54 -0.30 -11.72
CA PRO A 37 23.93 -0.68 -13.07
C PRO A 37 24.66 -2.03 -13.03
N HIS A 38 23.90 -3.11 -13.17
CA HIS A 38 24.46 -4.47 -13.15
C HIS A 38 24.59 -5.04 -14.58
N PRO A 39 25.74 -5.61 -14.99
CA PRO A 39 25.94 -6.20 -16.31
C PRO A 39 25.02 -7.39 -16.66
N ARG A 40 24.26 -7.93 -15.69
CA ARG A 40 23.30 -9.05 -15.86
C ARG A 40 21.84 -8.64 -15.63
N LYS A 41 21.55 -7.33 -15.60
CA LYS A 41 20.24 -6.76 -15.28
C LYS A 41 19.11 -7.39 -16.11
N THR A 42 19.35 -7.62 -17.40
CA THR A 42 18.36 -8.22 -18.32
C THR A 42 17.92 -9.62 -17.93
N LYS A 43 18.80 -10.50 -17.43
CA LYS A 43 18.41 -11.86 -17.00
C LYS A 43 17.70 -11.87 -15.65
N ALA A 44 18.09 -10.97 -14.73
CA ALA A 44 17.51 -10.90 -13.39
C ALA A 44 16.12 -10.26 -13.38
N THR A 45 15.82 -9.34 -14.30
CA THR A 45 14.52 -8.64 -14.37
C THR A 45 13.43 -9.43 -15.08
N THR A 46 13.78 -10.36 -15.98
CA THR A 46 12.80 -11.18 -16.74
C THR A 46 11.80 -11.93 -15.86
N PRO A 47 12.20 -12.72 -14.84
CA PRO A 47 11.24 -13.41 -13.99
C PRO A 47 10.36 -12.43 -13.20
N VAL A 48 10.92 -11.30 -12.79
CA VAL A 48 10.19 -10.25 -12.05
C VAL A 48 9.12 -9.60 -12.92
N CYS A 49 9.42 -9.32 -14.18
CA CYS A 49 8.43 -8.76 -15.13
C CYS A 49 7.21 -9.67 -15.33
N LEU A 50 7.39 -11.00 -15.25
CA LEU A 50 6.31 -11.96 -15.43
C LEU A 50 5.36 -11.99 -14.22
N ILE A 51 5.91 -11.86 -13.02
CA ILE A 51 5.13 -11.87 -11.77
C ILE A 51 4.65 -10.49 -11.34
N ALA A 52 5.19 -9.40 -11.90
CA ALA A 52 4.88 -8.02 -11.50
C ALA A 52 3.38 -7.71 -11.59
N GLY A 53 2.74 -8.15 -12.68
CA GLY A 53 1.31 -7.96 -12.90
C GLY A 53 0.45 -8.61 -11.81
N PRO A 54 0.45 -9.95 -11.68
CA PRO A 54 -0.36 -10.63 -10.66
C PRO A 54 0.03 -10.23 -9.23
N LEU A 55 1.30 -9.94 -8.96
CA LEU A 55 1.74 -9.45 -7.65
C LEU A 55 1.11 -8.11 -7.30
N SER A 56 1.07 -7.16 -8.24
CA SER A 56 0.46 -5.83 -8.03
C SER A 56 -1.04 -5.92 -7.72
N VAL A 57 -1.75 -6.83 -8.38
CA VAL A 57 -3.17 -7.12 -8.12
C VAL A 57 -3.36 -7.72 -6.73
N LEU A 58 -2.57 -8.75 -6.40
CA LEU A 58 -2.67 -9.44 -5.12
C LEU A 58 -2.50 -8.48 -3.95
N VAL A 59 -1.45 -7.64 -3.98
CA VAL A 59 -1.16 -6.72 -2.86
C VAL A 59 -2.20 -5.60 -2.73
N THR A 60 -2.73 -5.07 -3.83
CA THR A 60 -3.75 -3.99 -3.79
C THR A 60 -5.12 -4.50 -3.37
N VAL A 61 -5.51 -5.69 -3.82
CA VAL A 61 -6.73 -6.35 -3.35
C VAL A 61 -6.62 -6.71 -1.87
N ALA A 62 -5.50 -7.31 -1.45
CA ALA A 62 -5.26 -7.63 -0.05
C ALA A 62 -5.29 -6.37 0.85
N ALA A 63 -4.70 -5.27 0.41
CA ALA A 63 -4.74 -4.00 1.14
C ALA A 63 -6.16 -3.42 1.23
N THR A 64 -6.93 -3.51 0.16
CA THR A 64 -8.34 -3.06 0.11
C THR A 64 -9.20 -3.86 1.07
N LEU A 65 -9.10 -5.19 1.03
CA LEU A 65 -9.82 -6.10 1.93
C LEU A 65 -9.38 -5.92 3.39
N GLY A 66 -8.08 -5.79 3.64
CA GLY A 66 -7.55 -5.52 4.97
C GLY A 66 -8.07 -4.20 5.54
N SER A 67 -8.13 -3.15 4.72
CA SER A 67 -8.72 -1.88 5.13
C SER A 67 -10.22 -2.00 5.44
N LEU A 68 -10.96 -2.84 4.72
CA LEU A 68 -12.39 -3.05 4.95
C LEU A 68 -12.62 -3.86 6.23
N TYR A 69 -11.83 -4.90 6.45
CA TYR A 69 -11.86 -5.73 7.66
C TYR A 69 -11.64 -4.90 8.93
N LEU A 70 -10.64 -4.00 8.92
CA LEU A 70 -10.38 -3.12 10.06
C LEU A 70 -11.54 -2.15 10.35
N SER A 71 -12.28 -1.75 9.31
CA SER A 71 -13.43 -0.85 9.43
C SER A 71 -14.65 -1.56 10.03
N GLU A 72 -14.99 -2.74 9.49
CA GLU A 72 -16.25 -3.45 9.79
C GLU A 72 -16.13 -4.37 11.02
N ILE A 73 -14.97 -5.01 11.21
CA ILE A 73 -14.75 -5.96 12.32
C ILE A 73 -13.92 -5.32 13.44
N GLY A 74 -12.98 -4.44 13.07
CA GLY A 74 -12.10 -3.77 14.02
C GLY A 74 -12.71 -2.55 14.71
N ASP A 75 -13.89 -2.09 14.26
CA ASP A 75 -14.53 -0.83 14.69
C ASP A 75 -13.57 0.38 14.66
N LEU A 76 -12.55 0.33 13.80
CA LEU A 76 -11.56 1.40 13.63
C LEU A 76 -12.12 2.42 12.65
N SER A 77 -12.77 3.45 13.18
CA SER A 77 -13.31 4.55 12.38
C SER A 77 -12.19 5.26 11.61
N PRO A 78 -12.24 5.32 10.26
CA PRO A 78 -11.19 5.92 9.46
C PRO A 78 -11.18 7.44 9.63
N CYS A 79 -10.00 8.02 9.84
CA CYS A 79 -9.81 9.46 9.82
C CYS A 79 -9.89 10.00 8.37
N ARG A 80 -9.95 11.33 8.22
CA ARG A 80 -10.04 12.01 6.90
C ARG A 80 -8.91 11.61 5.95
N TRP A 81 -7.68 11.51 6.44
CA TRP A 81 -6.53 11.10 5.63
C TRP A 81 -6.55 9.61 5.27
N CYS A 82 -7.00 8.73 6.17
CA CYS A 82 -7.27 7.33 5.84
C CYS A 82 -8.31 7.21 4.73
N TRP A 83 -9.36 8.04 4.76
CA TRP A 83 -10.37 8.05 3.72
C TRP A 83 -9.81 8.48 2.36
N ILE A 84 -8.96 9.51 2.33
CA ILE A 84 -8.23 9.91 1.12
C ILE A 84 -7.37 8.75 0.58
N GLN A 85 -6.66 8.02 1.45
CA GLN A 85 -5.90 6.84 1.02
C GLN A 85 -6.80 5.74 0.44
N ARG A 86 -8.00 5.50 1.01
CA ARG A 86 -8.99 4.56 0.45
C ARG A 86 -9.48 4.97 -0.94
N VAL A 87 -9.73 6.28 -1.15
CA VAL A 87 -10.14 6.81 -2.47
C VAL A 87 -9.09 6.54 -3.54
N PHE A 88 -7.81 6.47 -3.21
CA PHE A 88 -6.77 6.07 -4.17
C PHE A 88 -6.58 4.55 -4.27
N MET A 89 -6.68 3.82 -3.15
CA MET A 89 -6.40 2.38 -3.12
C MET A 89 -7.51 1.57 -3.80
N TYR A 90 -8.78 1.89 -3.57
CA TYR A 90 -9.90 1.06 -4.05
C TYR A 90 -10.03 1.10 -5.58
N PRO A 91 -10.01 2.28 -6.24
CA PRO A 91 -10.02 2.33 -7.69
C PRO A 91 -8.76 1.70 -8.29
N LEU A 92 -7.59 1.86 -7.63
CA LEU A 92 -6.35 1.24 -8.08
C LEU A 92 -6.46 -0.29 -8.10
N ALA A 93 -7.04 -0.90 -7.05
CA ALA A 93 -7.27 -2.34 -7.00
C ALA A 93 -8.20 -2.81 -8.13
N VAL A 94 -9.31 -2.09 -8.37
CA VAL A 94 -10.26 -2.41 -9.45
C VAL A 94 -9.59 -2.29 -10.82
N VAL A 95 -8.89 -1.19 -11.08
CA VAL A 95 -8.22 -0.93 -12.36
C VAL A 95 -7.14 -1.98 -12.65
N LEU A 96 -6.36 -2.38 -11.64
CA LEU A 96 -5.34 -3.43 -11.81
C LEU A 96 -5.94 -4.81 -12.05
N VAL A 97 -7.03 -5.16 -11.35
CA VAL A 97 -7.77 -6.43 -11.60
C VAL A 97 -8.30 -6.46 -13.02
N ILE A 98 -8.99 -5.39 -13.45
CA ILE A 98 -9.54 -5.30 -14.80
C ILE A 98 -8.43 -5.40 -15.84
N ALA A 99 -7.33 -4.67 -15.66
CA ALA A 99 -6.20 -4.72 -16.58
C ALA A 99 -5.56 -6.10 -16.67
N TRP A 100 -5.49 -6.83 -15.55
CA TRP A 100 -4.98 -8.20 -15.54
C TRP A 100 -5.89 -9.18 -16.29
N LEU A 101 -7.22 -9.01 -16.19
CA LEU A 101 -8.19 -9.84 -16.92
C LEU A 101 -8.28 -9.48 -18.41
N THR A 102 -8.19 -8.19 -18.72
CA THR A 102 -8.32 -7.66 -20.10
C THR A 102 -7.00 -7.59 -20.85
N VAL A 103 -5.87 -7.85 -20.17
CA VAL A 103 -4.52 -7.81 -20.77
C VAL A 103 -4.23 -6.40 -21.31
N ASP A 104 -4.67 -5.37 -20.58
CA ASP A 104 -4.54 -3.97 -20.98
C ASP A 104 -3.11 -3.44 -20.73
N ARG A 105 -2.45 -3.01 -21.82
CA ARG A 105 -1.10 -2.45 -21.80
C ARG A 105 -1.06 -0.97 -21.41
N HIS A 106 -2.20 -0.27 -21.46
CA HIS A 106 -2.28 1.16 -21.17
C HIS A 106 -2.61 1.48 -19.71
N VAL A 107 -2.90 0.47 -18.89
CA VAL A 107 -3.21 0.62 -17.46
C VAL A 107 -2.19 1.46 -16.69
N ARG A 108 -0.91 1.40 -17.07
CA ARG A 108 0.18 2.18 -16.43
C ARG A 108 -0.10 3.69 -16.44
N ARG A 109 -0.76 4.20 -17.48
CA ARG A 109 -1.09 5.64 -17.60
C ARG A 109 -2.03 6.13 -16.49
N TYR A 110 -2.85 5.23 -15.94
CA TYR A 110 -3.81 5.56 -14.89
C TYR A 110 -3.36 5.04 -13.52
N ALA A 111 -2.75 3.86 -13.46
CA ALA A 111 -2.31 3.25 -12.21
C ALA A 111 -1.10 3.96 -11.56
N ILE A 112 -0.16 4.49 -12.37
CA ILE A 112 0.98 5.25 -11.87
C ILE A 112 0.55 6.54 -11.15
N PRO A 113 -0.26 7.45 -11.75
CA PRO A 113 -0.69 8.64 -11.05
C PRO A 113 -1.49 8.32 -9.78
N LEU A 114 -2.43 7.35 -9.84
CA LEU A 114 -3.18 6.93 -8.65
C LEU A 114 -2.29 6.43 -7.52
N SER A 115 -1.34 5.53 -7.82
CA SER A 115 -0.41 5.01 -6.81
C SER A 115 0.53 6.09 -6.25
N SER A 116 0.98 7.03 -7.09
CA SER A 116 1.82 8.15 -6.65
C SER A 116 1.08 9.11 -5.71
N MET A 117 -0.19 9.42 -5.99
CA MET A 117 -1.02 10.29 -5.14
C MET A 117 -1.36 9.61 -3.81
N GLY A 118 -1.69 8.31 -3.85
CA GLY A 118 -1.89 7.50 -2.66
C GLY A 118 -0.63 7.43 -1.78
N LEU A 119 0.54 7.26 -2.40
CA LEU A 119 1.83 7.28 -1.71
C LEU A 119 2.09 8.65 -1.05
N ALA A 120 1.91 9.76 -1.77
CA ALA A 120 2.09 11.10 -1.22
C ALA A 120 1.16 11.36 -0.03
N ALA A 121 -0.12 10.98 -0.14
CA ALA A 121 -1.08 11.08 0.96
C ALA A 121 -0.69 10.22 2.18
N SER A 122 -0.10 9.04 1.94
CA SER A 122 0.38 8.15 3.02
C SER A 122 1.58 8.73 3.76
N ILE A 123 2.54 9.31 3.04
CA ILE A 123 3.72 9.97 3.61
C ILE A 123 3.28 11.15 4.48
N TRP A 124 2.39 11.99 3.95
CA TRP A 124 1.85 13.12 4.70
C TRP A 124 1.17 12.68 5.99
N HIS A 125 0.29 11.67 5.91
CA HIS A 125 -0.40 11.15 7.08
C HIS A 125 0.56 10.53 8.11
N TYR A 126 1.61 9.82 7.66
CA TYR A 126 2.63 9.28 8.55
C TYR A 126 3.40 10.39 9.28
N LEU A 127 3.75 11.48 8.57
CA LEU A 127 4.40 12.65 9.18
C LEU A 127 3.50 13.33 10.22
N LEU A 128 2.19 13.40 9.99
CA LEU A 128 1.23 13.94 10.95
C LEU A 128 1.18 13.12 12.25
N GLN A 129 1.37 11.81 12.18
CA GLN A 129 1.39 10.94 13.37
C GLN A 129 2.70 11.05 14.13
N GLN A 130 3.84 11.08 13.42
CA GLN A 130 5.16 11.01 14.04
C GLN A 130 5.72 12.36 14.51
N VAL A 131 5.22 13.48 14.00
CA VAL A 131 5.71 14.82 14.37
C VAL A 131 4.71 15.48 15.32
N PRO A 132 5.03 15.59 16.63
CA PRO A 132 4.13 16.18 17.63
C PRO A 132 3.77 17.64 17.31
N SER A 133 4.64 18.39 16.63
CA SER A 133 4.39 19.78 16.23
C SER A 133 3.24 19.93 15.23
N PHE A 134 2.86 18.87 14.51
CA PHE A 134 1.70 18.85 13.62
C PHE A 134 0.45 18.24 14.26
N SER A 135 0.53 17.77 15.51
CA SER A 135 -0.59 17.18 16.25
C SER A 135 -1.76 18.15 16.47
N HIS A 136 -1.48 19.46 16.48
CA HIS A 136 -2.45 20.56 16.61
C HIS A 136 -3.05 21.00 15.28
N ALA A 137 -2.65 20.38 14.15
CA ALA A 137 -3.39 20.51 12.91
C ALA A 137 -4.69 19.71 13.05
N GLU A 138 -5.62 20.24 13.85
CA GLU A 138 -7.03 19.87 13.85
C GLU A 138 -7.57 20.15 12.45
N SER A 139 -7.34 19.20 11.55
CA SER A 139 -7.88 19.25 10.20
C SER A 139 -9.36 18.89 10.28
N CYS A 140 -10.18 19.88 10.70
CA CYS A 140 -11.64 20.00 10.59
C CYS A 140 -12.37 18.66 10.35
N SER A 141 -12.75 18.04 11.47
CA SER A 141 -13.14 16.63 11.70
C SER A 141 -14.06 15.91 10.70
N LEU A 142 -14.02 14.56 10.78
CA LEU A 142 -15.21 13.70 10.80
C LEU A 142 -15.00 12.71 11.97
N THR A 143 -15.39 13.11 13.18
CA THR A 143 -15.50 12.32 14.43
C THR A 143 -14.22 11.85 15.16
N THR A 144 -13.06 11.61 14.51
CA THR A 144 -11.83 11.13 15.19
C THR A 144 -10.54 11.85 14.75
N PRO A 145 -9.55 12.10 15.65
CA PRO A 145 -8.33 12.85 15.31
C PRO A 145 -7.38 12.02 14.44
N CYS A 146 -6.86 12.61 13.36
CA CYS A 146 -5.89 11.96 12.46
C CYS A 146 -4.50 11.76 13.11
N SER A 147 -4.22 12.45 14.22
CA SER A 147 -2.97 12.40 14.99
C SER A 147 -2.94 11.25 16.00
N VAL A 148 -4.06 10.58 16.25
CA VAL A 148 -4.09 9.43 17.18
C VAL A 148 -3.57 8.20 16.46
N THR A 149 -2.42 7.71 16.91
CA THR A 149 -1.91 6.42 16.47
C THR A 149 -2.68 5.30 17.18
N TYR A 150 -3.76 4.85 16.57
CA TYR A 150 -4.58 3.76 17.13
C TYR A 150 -3.80 2.45 17.31
N ILE A 151 -2.79 2.22 16.45
CA ILE A 151 -2.01 0.98 16.39
C ILE A 151 -0.57 1.32 16.03
N GLU A 152 0.34 1.15 16.99
CA GLU A 152 1.79 1.14 16.75
C GLU A 152 2.32 -0.26 17.00
N LYS A 153 2.75 -0.93 15.92
CA LYS A 153 3.51 -2.17 16.03
C LYS A 153 4.97 -1.84 15.73
N PHE A 154 5.88 -2.31 16.58
CA PHE A 154 7.31 -1.98 16.53
C PHE A 154 7.68 -0.49 16.72
N GLY A 155 6.75 0.39 17.13
CA GLY A 155 7.01 1.82 17.38
C GLY A 155 7.16 2.70 16.13
N PHE A 156 7.00 2.13 14.93
CA PHE A 156 7.03 2.89 13.66
C PHE A 156 6.01 2.40 12.62
N ILE A 157 5.52 1.15 12.73
CA ILE A 157 4.52 0.64 11.78
C ILE A 157 3.14 1.09 12.23
N SER A 158 2.68 2.16 11.59
CA SER A 158 1.31 2.64 11.68
C SER A 158 0.49 2.26 10.44
N ILE A 159 -0.82 2.46 10.51
CA ILE A 159 -1.74 2.22 9.38
C ILE A 159 -1.31 2.94 8.09
N PRO A 160 -1.01 4.26 8.10
CA PRO A 160 -0.56 4.94 6.89
C PRO A 160 0.77 4.41 6.35
N TRP A 161 1.68 3.93 7.21
CA TRP A 161 2.92 3.31 6.76
C TRP A 161 2.64 2.04 5.94
N MET A 162 1.76 1.16 6.45
CA MET A 162 1.39 -0.08 5.76
C MET A 162 0.74 0.20 4.40
N ALA A 163 -0.17 1.17 4.32
CA ALA A 163 -0.77 1.59 3.05
C ALA A 163 0.27 2.17 2.07
N GLY A 164 1.17 3.02 2.58
CA GLY A 164 2.27 3.59 1.80
C GLY A 164 3.20 2.53 1.21
N SER A 165 3.54 1.48 1.96
CA SER A 165 4.35 0.37 1.47
C SER A 165 3.73 -0.32 0.25
N VAL A 166 2.40 -0.51 0.26
CA VAL A 166 1.68 -1.12 -0.88
C VAL A 166 1.69 -0.18 -2.09
N PHE A 167 1.39 1.11 -1.90
CA PHE A 167 1.45 2.09 -2.99
C PHE A 167 2.85 2.19 -3.60
N LEU A 168 3.89 2.20 -2.77
CA LEU A 168 5.28 2.23 -3.22
C LEU A 168 5.66 0.98 -4.00
N LEU A 169 5.33 -0.21 -3.50
CA LEU A 169 5.59 -1.47 -4.20
C LEU A 169 4.92 -1.47 -5.59
N VAL A 170 3.65 -1.10 -5.66
CA VAL A 170 2.91 -1.03 -6.93
C VAL A 170 3.56 -0.03 -7.88
N LEU A 171 3.93 1.16 -7.39
CA LEU A 171 4.60 2.17 -8.20
C LEU A 171 5.94 1.65 -8.75
N VAL A 172 6.76 0.99 -7.93
CA VAL A 172 8.04 0.40 -8.34
C VAL A 172 7.83 -0.71 -9.37
N LEU A 173 6.85 -1.60 -9.17
CA LEU A 173 6.51 -2.65 -10.12
C LEU A 173 6.07 -2.06 -11.47
N LEU A 174 5.17 -1.07 -11.45
CA LEU A 174 4.66 -0.44 -12.65
C LEU A 174 5.71 0.41 -13.38
N VAL A 175 6.63 1.08 -12.69
CA VAL A 175 7.65 1.93 -13.32
C VAL A 175 8.86 1.12 -13.77
N GLY A 176 9.38 0.24 -12.89
CA GLY A 176 10.65 -0.46 -13.07
C GLY A 176 10.57 -1.74 -13.90
N PHE A 177 9.42 -2.42 -13.92
CA PHE A 177 9.30 -3.76 -14.51
C PHE A 177 8.20 -3.79 -15.58
N ARG A 178 8.60 -3.50 -16.82
CA ARG A 178 7.69 -3.60 -17.97
C ARG A 178 7.62 -5.06 -18.44
N SER A 179 6.45 -5.68 -18.34
CA SER A 179 6.21 -6.99 -18.94
C SER A 179 6.11 -6.83 -20.47
N SER A 180 6.94 -7.56 -21.22
CA SER A 180 6.79 -7.69 -22.68
C SER A 180 5.60 -8.56 -23.06
N GLU A 181 5.11 -9.35 -22.11
CA GLU A 181 4.14 -10.42 -22.32
C GLU A 181 2.75 -9.98 -21.87
N GLY A 182 2.33 -8.80 -22.33
CA GLY A 182 0.95 -8.32 -22.43
C GLY A 182 0.08 -8.22 -21.16
N ARG A 183 0.34 -8.91 -20.05
CA ARG A 183 -0.66 -9.05 -19.00
C ARG A 183 -0.83 -7.82 -18.13
N ILE A 184 0.22 -7.02 -17.94
CA ILE A 184 0.23 -5.66 -17.37
C ILE A 184 1.57 -5.05 -17.82
N GLY A 185 1.65 -4.40 -18.98
CA GLY A 185 2.95 -3.95 -19.53
C GLY A 185 2.92 -3.22 -20.87
#